data_AF-A0A7X0C806-F1
#
_entry.id   AF-A0A7X0C806-F1
#
_cell.length_a   1.000
_cell.length_b   1.000
_cell.length_c   1.000
_cell.angle_alpha   90.00
_cell.angle_beta   90.00
_cell.angle_gamma   90.00
#
_symmetry.space_group_name_H-M   'P 1'
#
loop_
_entity.id
_entity.type
_entity.pdbx_description
1 polymer ?
#
loop_
_entity_poly.entity_id
_entity_poly.type
_entity_poly.pdbx_seq_one_letter_code
_entity_poly.pdbx_strand_id
1 'polypeptide(L)'
;MTGVWVVLATLALGTVIGVVRLRRDGRMREQAGDRITETVLGAPLGERATLVQFSTAFCQPCRATRRVLADVSALVPGVAHVEIDAESRLDLVRGLDITRTPTVLVLDAAGSVVKRASGQPRKAEVLTALAAAVPTAAPAPISHDAPAPPAPDQGLSHDPSHSPSQQADEM
;
A
#
# COMPACT_ATOMS: atom_id res chain seq x y z
N MET A 1 25.18 -21.49 35.58
CA MET A 1 25.57 -20.99 34.23
C MET A 1 24.70 -21.54 33.11
N THR A 2 24.36 -22.83 33.09
CA THR A 2 23.51 -23.46 32.06
C THR A 2 22.11 -22.82 31.92
N GLY A 3 21.48 -22.42 33.03
CA GLY A 3 20.16 -21.78 33.01
C GLY A 3 20.11 -20.45 32.25
N VAL A 4 21.17 -19.64 32.34
CA VAL A 4 21.23 -18.34 31.62
C VAL A 4 21.30 -18.57 30.11
N TRP A 5 22.04 -19.58 29.66
CA TRP A 5 22.14 -19.94 28.25
C TRP A 5 20.82 -20.48 27.69
N VAL A 6 20.08 -21.28 28.47
CA VAL A 6 18.74 -21.75 28.08
C VAL A 6 17.79 -20.56 27.91
N VAL A 7 17.76 -19.64 28.87
CA VAL A 7 16.92 -18.43 28.78
C VAL A 7 17.26 -17.59 27.56
N LEU A 8 18.55 -17.29 27.34
CA LEU A 8 19.00 -16.50 26.19
C LEU A 8 18.69 -17.17 24.85
N ALA A 9 18.93 -18.48 24.72
CA ALA A 9 18.61 -19.23 23.51
C ALA A 9 17.11 -19.20 23.20
N THR A 10 16.27 -19.36 24.23
CA THR A 10 14.81 -19.35 24.07
C THR A 10 14.30 -17.95 23.68
N LEU A 11 14.80 -16.89 24.33
CA LEU A 11 14.47 -15.51 23.98
C LEU A 11 14.92 -15.16 22.56
N ALA A 12 16.14 -15.54 22.19
CA ALA A 12 16.68 -15.30 20.86
C ALA A 12 15.83 -15.99 19.80
N LEU A 13 15.48 -17.27 20.01
CA LEU A 13 14.65 -18.03 19.07
C LEU A 13 13.25 -17.41 18.93
N GLY A 14 12.59 -17.06 20.04
CA GLY A 14 11.29 -16.38 20.02
C GLY A 14 11.34 -15.04 19.29
N THR A 15 12.38 -14.25 19.53
CA THR A 15 12.59 -12.94 18.87
C THR A 15 12.83 -13.11 17.37
N VAL A 16 13.68 -14.07 16.98
CA VAL A 16 13.94 -14.37 15.57
C VAL A 16 12.65 -14.80 14.86
N ILE A 17 11.88 -15.72 15.45
CA ILE A 17 10.60 -16.17 14.88
C ILE A 17 9.62 -15.01 14.76
N GLY A 18 9.50 -14.18 15.80
CA GLY A 18 8.64 -12.99 15.81
C GLY A 18 9.02 -11.97 14.73
N VAL A 19 10.31 -11.65 14.61
CA VAL A 19 10.83 -10.70 13.61
C VAL A 19 10.69 -11.25 12.20
N VAL A 20 10.94 -12.55 11.99
CA VAL A 20 10.78 -13.19 10.67
C VAL A 20 9.31 -13.18 10.24
N ARG A 21 8.36 -13.44 11.16
CA ARG A 21 6.93 -13.32 10.84
C ARG A 21 6.56 -11.89 10.52
N LEU A 22 6.97 -10.94 11.36
CA LEU A 22 6.66 -9.53 11.15
C LEU A 22 7.22 -8.99 9.82
N ARG A 23 8.41 -9.43 9.41
CA ARG A 23 9.02 -9.04 8.14
C ARG A 23 8.37 -9.70 6.93
N ARG A 24 7.75 -10.88 7.08
CA ARG A 24 7.04 -11.58 6.00
C ARG A 24 5.59 -11.13 5.85
N ASP A 25 4.95 -10.68 6.94
CA ASP A 25 3.52 -10.34 6.96
C ASP A 25 3.21 -8.88 6.53
N GLY A 26 4.22 -8.01 6.38
CA GLY A 26 4.02 -6.55 6.24
C GLY A 26 4.32 -5.93 4.87
N ARG A 27 4.68 -6.70 3.84
CA ARG A 27 5.05 -6.13 2.53
C ARG A 27 3.84 -6.04 1.63
N MET A 28 3.14 -4.91 1.69
CA MET A 28 2.13 -4.59 0.69
C MET A 28 2.78 -4.28 -0.67
N ARG A 29 2.85 -5.27 -1.56
CA ARG A 29 3.38 -5.06 -2.93
C ARG A 29 2.34 -4.32 -3.77
N GLU A 30 2.77 -3.29 -4.48
CA GLU A 30 1.97 -2.68 -5.54
C GLU A 30 1.97 -3.62 -6.74
N GLN A 31 0.78 -4.03 -7.17
CA GLN A 31 0.57 -4.79 -8.39
C GLN A 31 -0.59 -4.13 -9.11
N ALA A 32 -0.31 -3.02 -9.78
CA ALA A 32 -1.26 -2.33 -10.63
C ALA A 32 -1.49 -3.17 -11.90
N GLY A 33 -2.74 -3.46 -12.23
CA GLY A 33 -3.11 -3.95 -13.56
C GLY A 33 -4.06 -5.15 -13.61
N ASP A 34 -4.31 -5.83 -12.48
CA ASP A 34 -5.26 -6.95 -12.44
C ASP A 34 -6.65 -6.42 -12.05
N ARG A 35 -7.67 -6.64 -12.90
CA ARG A 35 -9.05 -6.21 -12.63
C ARG A 35 -9.92 -7.41 -12.28
N ILE A 36 -10.61 -7.32 -11.16
CA ILE A 36 -11.52 -8.33 -10.64
C ILE A 36 -12.96 -7.80 -10.74
N THR A 37 -13.80 -8.49 -11.48
CA THR A 37 -15.23 -8.16 -11.59
C THR A 37 -16.05 -8.89 -10.52
N GLU A 38 -17.23 -8.36 -10.23
CA GLU A 38 -18.21 -8.98 -9.31
C GLU A 38 -18.56 -10.42 -9.70
N THR A 39 -18.67 -10.68 -11.00
CA THR A 39 -18.96 -12.01 -11.54
C THR A 39 -17.83 -13.01 -11.26
N VAL A 40 -16.58 -12.56 -11.38
CA VAL A 40 -15.40 -13.39 -11.08
C VAL A 40 -15.31 -13.62 -9.58
N LEU A 41 -15.52 -12.59 -8.77
CA LEU A 41 -15.47 -12.66 -7.31
C LEU A 41 -16.64 -13.46 -6.72
N GLY A 42 -17.80 -13.49 -7.38
CA GLY A 42 -19.04 -14.08 -6.88
C GLY A 42 -19.73 -13.25 -5.79
N ALA A 43 -19.36 -11.98 -5.66
CA ALA A 43 -19.86 -11.04 -4.66
C ALA A 43 -19.84 -9.61 -5.21
N PRO A 44 -20.77 -8.73 -4.76
CA PRO A 44 -20.78 -7.33 -5.17
C PRO A 44 -19.53 -6.61 -4.68
N LEU A 45 -19.06 -5.64 -5.48
CA LEU A 45 -17.97 -4.75 -5.07
C LEU A 45 -18.52 -3.62 -4.19
N GLY A 46 -17.68 -3.09 -3.31
CA GLY A 46 -17.99 -1.90 -2.53
C GLY A 46 -18.00 -0.66 -3.43
N GLU A 47 -18.87 0.29 -3.09
CA GLU A 47 -19.06 1.55 -3.82
C GLU A 47 -17.76 2.36 -3.96
N ARG A 48 -16.89 2.33 -2.95
CA ARG A 48 -15.63 3.09 -2.93
C ARG A 48 -14.40 2.20 -3.08
N ALA A 49 -14.40 1.07 -2.40
CA ALA A 49 -13.31 0.10 -2.44
C ALA A 49 -13.79 -1.26 -1.91
N THR A 50 -13.06 -2.31 -2.24
CA THR A 50 -13.35 -3.67 -1.75
C THR A 50 -12.11 -4.29 -1.14
N LEU A 51 -12.25 -4.81 0.07
CA LEU A 51 -11.25 -5.60 0.77
C LEU A 51 -11.56 -7.08 0.51
N VAL A 52 -10.73 -7.78 -0.27
CA VAL A 52 -10.91 -9.20 -0.56
C VAL A 52 -9.92 -10.01 0.25
N GLN A 53 -10.39 -10.88 1.13
CA GLN A 53 -9.55 -11.79 1.91
C GLN A 53 -9.63 -13.21 1.36
N PHE A 54 -8.49 -13.76 0.94
CA PHE A 54 -8.33 -15.20 0.72
C PHE A 54 -8.00 -15.90 2.04
N SER A 55 -8.82 -16.86 2.43
CA SER A 55 -8.65 -17.67 3.63
C SER A 55 -8.69 -19.16 3.31
N THR A 56 -8.39 -19.99 4.30
CA THR A 56 -8.54 -21.45 4.25
C THR A 56 -9.29 -21.89 5.50
N ALA A 57 -9.97 -23.04 5.41
CA ALA A 57 -10.70 -23.57 6.54
C ALA A 57 -9.75 -23.74 7.74
N PHE A 58 -10.18 -23.25 8.91
CA PHE A 58 -9.45 -23.36 10.19
C PHE A 58 -8.16 -22.53 10.35
N CYS A 59 -7.86 -21.61 9.44
CA CYS A 59 -6.73 -20.69 9.59
C CYS A 59 -6.94 -19.68 10.76
N GLN A 60 -6.22 -19.87 11.88
CA GLN A 60 -6.26 -18.94 13.02
C GLN A 60 -5.88 -17.49 12.66
N PRO A 61 -4.79 -17.23 11.90
CA PRO A 61 -4.46 -15.87 11.46
C PRO A 61 -5.55 -15.21 10.59
N CYS A 62 -6.33 -16.03 9.87
CA CYS A 62 -7.40 -15.56 9.02
C CYS A 62 -8.55 -14.98 9.87
N ARG A 63 -8.87 -15.56 11.03
CA ARG A 63 -9.85 -14.98 11.97
C ARG A 63 -9.44 -13.60 12.48
N ALA A 64 -8.17 -13.43 12.81
CA ALA A 64 -7.66 -12.14 13.27
C ALA A 64 -7.70 -11.10 12.14
N THR A 65 -7.38 -11.51 10.92
CA THR A 65 -7.50 -10.66 9.72
C THR A 65 -8.95 -10.26 9.45
N ARG A 66 -9.91 -11.20 9.51
CA ARG A 66 -11.35 -10.90 9.34
C ARG A 66 -11.82 -9.80 10.29
N ARG A 67 -11.39 -9.83 11.56
CA ARG A 67 -11.74 -8.78 12.54
C ARG A 67 -11.18 -7.42 12.14
N VAL A 68 -9.90 -7.37 11.76
CA VAL A 68 -9.27 -6.12 11.31
C VAL A 68 -9.99 -5.54 10.09
N LEU A 69 -10.33 -6.37 9.10
CA LEU A 69 -11.01 -5.92 7.89
C LEU A 69 -12.45 -5.50 8.15
N ALA A 70 -13.18 -6.25 9.00
CA ALA A 70 -14.52 -5.89 9.43
C ALA A 70 -14.55 -4.53 10.16
N ASP A 71 -13.61 -4.31 11.09
CA ASP A 71 -13.46 -3.05 11.81
C ASP A 71 -13.20 -1.88 10.84
N VAL A 72 -12.40 -2.10 9.80
CA VAL A 72 -12.08 -1.06 8.81
C VAL A 72 -13.27 -0.79 7.89
N SER A 73 -13.96 -1.82 7.40
CA SER A 73 -15.17 -1.63 6.59
C SER A 73 -16.28 -0.90 7.36
N ALA A 74 -16.37 -1.10 8.68
CA ALA A 74 -17.31 -0.37 9.53
C ALA A 74 -16.91 1.10 9.73
N LEU A 75 -15.61 1.42 9.66
CA LEU A 75 -15.08 2.78 9.82
C LEU A 75 -15.15 3.61 8.54
N VAL A 76 -15.09 2.98 7.36
CA VAL A 76 -15.03 3.66 6.06
C VAL A 76 -16.29 3.32 5.26
N PRO A 77 -17.30 4.22 5.23
CA PRO A 77 -18.53 4.01 4.46
C PRO A 77 -18.23 3.73 2.99
N GLY A 78 -18.97 2.80 2.38
CA GLY A 78 -18.80 2.40 0.98
C GLY A 78 -17.66 1.41 0.74
N VAL A 79 -16.97 0.93 1.78
CA VAL A 79 -16.00 -0.16 1.68
C VAL A 79 -16.68 -1.49 1.98
N ALA A 80 -16.62 -2.44 1.04
CA ALA A 80 -17.09 -3.80 1.26
C ALA A 80 -15.94 -4.72 1.69
N HIS A 81 -16.23 -5.69 2.55
CA HIS A 81 -15.31 -6.77 2.89
C HIS A 81 -15.88 -8.09 2.34
N VAL A 82 -15.12 -8.72 1.45
CA VAL A 82 -15.48 -10.00 0.83
C VAL A 82 -14.44 -11.04 1.24
N GLU A 83 -14.92 -12.18 1.70
CA GLU A 83 -14.08 -13.31 2.02
C GLU A 83 -14.24 -14.43 0.99
N ILE A 84 -13.11 -14.93 0.51
CA ILE A 84 -13.01 -16.03 -0.44
C ILE A 84 -12.26 -17.17 0.23
N ASP A 85 -12.90 -18.34 0.32
CA ASP A 85 -12.22 -19.56 0.72
C ASP A 85 -11.38 -20.09 -0.46
N ALA A 86 -10.09 -20.22 -0.25
CA ALA A 86 -9.11 -20.62 -1.26
C ALA A 86 -9.30 -22.08 -1.70
N GLU A 87 -9.84 -22.94 -0.82
CA GLU A 87 -10.08 -24.35 -1.12
C GLU A 87 -11.26 -24.53 -2.08
N SER A 88 -12.29 -23.67 -1.99
CA SER A 88 -13.45 -23.68 -2.89
C SER A 88 -13.26 -22.86 -4.17
N ARG A 89 -12.32 -21.91 -4.22
CA ARG A 89 -12.04 -21.05 -5.39
C ARG A 89 -10.60 -21.14 -5.91
N LEU A 90 -10.18 -22.37 -6.26
CA LEU A 90 -8.84 -22.65 -6.79
C LEU A 90 -8.55 -21.94 -8.13
N ASP A 91 -9.59 -21.62 -8.89
CA ASP A 91 -9.52 -20.80 -10.11
C ASP A 91 -8.94 -19.41 -9.81
N LEU A 92 -9.47 -18.73 -8.79
CA LEU A 92 -9.01 -17.41 -8.36
C LEU A 92 -7.63 -17.46 -7.72
N VAL A 93 -7.36 -18.49 -6.91
CA VAL A 93 -6.05 -18.69 -6.28
C VAL A 93 -4.94 -18.76 -7.33
N ARG A 94 -5.16 -19.47 -8.43
CA ARG A 94 -4.19 -19.59 -9.52
C ARG A 94 -4.12 -18.34 -10.38
N GLY A 95 -5.27 -17.79 -10.78
CA GLY A 95 -5.32 -16.59 -11.62
C GLY A 95 -4.68 -15.38 -10.97
N LEU A 96 -4.79 -15.27 -9.64
CA LEU A 96 -4.26 -14.16 -8.86
C LEU A 96 -2.93 -14.50 -8.15
N ASP A 97 -2.31 -15.63 -8.43
CA ASP A 97 -1.05 -16.10 -7.80
C ASP A 97 -1.06 -16.00 -6.25
N ILE A 98 -2.11 -16.55 -5.64
CA ILE A 98 -2.26 -16.60 -4.17
C ILE A 98 -1.43 -17.77 -3.64
N THR A 99 -0.23 -17.45 -3.15
CA THR A 99 0.73 -18.47 -2.68
C THR A 99 0.61 -18.82 -1.20
N ARG A 100 -0.04 -17.97 -0.40
CA ARG A 100 -0.20 -18.15 1.06
C ARG A 100 -1.49 -17.50 1.57
N THR A 101 -2.02 -18.02 2.67
CA THR A 101 -3.15 -17.45 3.40
C THR A 101 -2.76 -16.98 4.81
N PRO A 102 -3.38 -15.92 5.34
CA PRO A 102 -4.33 -15.03 4.66
C PRO A 102 -3.62 -14.16 3.60
N THR A 103 -4.31 -13.85 2.51
CA THR A 103 -3.88 -12.80 1.57
C THR A 103 -5.03 -11.83 1.40
N VAL A 104 -4.74 -10.54 1.45
CA VAL A 104 -5.72 -9.46 1.32
C VAL A 104 -5.42 -8.66 0.06
N LEU A 105 -6.41 -8.51 -0.80
CA LEU A 105 -6.38 -7.60 -1.94
C LEU A 105 -7.24 -6.39 -1.63
N VAL A 106 -6.74 -5.21 -1.97
CA VAL A 106 -7.48 -3.95 -1.90
C VAL A 106 -7.81 -3.54 -3.33
N LEU A 107 -9.10 -3.51 -3.62
CA LEU A 107 -9.66 -3.12 -4.91
C LEU A 107 -10.19 -1.69 -4.82
N ASP A 108 -10.04 -0.92 -5.90
CA ASP A 108 -10.78 0.33 -6.09
C ASP A 108 -12.26 0.07 -6.44
N ALA A 109 -13.05 1.13 -6.59
CA ALA A 109 -14.46 1.05 -6.99
C ALA A 109 -14.68 0.39 -8.37
N ALA A 110 -13.67 0.38 -9.25
CA ALA A 110 -13.74 -0.26 -10.56
C ALA A 110 -13.29 -1.73 -10.54
N GLY A 111 -12.89 -2.26 -9.37
CA GLY A 111 -12.39 -3.61 -9.22
C GLY A 111 -10.91 -3.79 -9.61
N SER A 112 -10.13 -2.71 -9.78
CA SER A 112 -8.70 -2.81 -10.03
C SER A 112 -7.96 -3.10 -8.72
N VAL A 113 -7.03 -4.05 -8.74
CA VAL A 113 -6.15 -4.33 -7.58
C VAL A 113 -5.16 -3.18 -7.42
N VAL A 114 -5.31 -2.43 -6.33
CA VAL A 114 -4.43 -1.31 -5.98
C VAL A 114 -3.30 -1.79 -5.07
N LYS A 115 -3.60 -2.76 -4.20
CA LYS A 115 -2.64 -3.24 -3.20
C LYS A 115 -2.90 -4.69 -2.83
N ARG A 116 -1.82 -5.42 -2.51
CA ARG A 116 -1.86 -6.80 -2.02
C ARG A 116 -1.03 -6.94 -0.76
N ALA A 117 -1.59 -7.54 0.28
CA ALA A 117 -0.89 -7.94 1.50
C ALA A 117 -0.92 -9.46 1.66
N SER A 118 0.24 -10.07 1.90
CA SER A 118 0.34 -11.48 2.30
C SER A 118 0.58 -11.57 3.80
N GLY A 119 -0.22 -12.35 4.52
CA GLY A 119 -0.19 -12.44 5.98
C GLY A 119 -1.27 -11.60 6.64
N GLN A 120 -1.17 -11.44 7.96
CA GLN A 120 -2.14 -10.66 8.74
C GLN A 120 -1.79 -9.16 8.65
N PRO A 121 -2.57 -8.33 7.91
CA PRO A 121 -2.29 -6.91 7.81
C PRO A 121 -2.63 -6.20 9.12
N ARG A 122 -1.92 -5.09 9.39
CA ARG A 122 -2.27 -4.18 10.49
C ARG A 122 -3.38 -3.22 10.03
N LYS A 123 -4.22 -2.79 10.97
CA LYS A 123 -5.31 -1.83 10.69
C LYS A 123 -4.81 -0.56 9.96
N ALA A 124 -3.68 0.00 10.41
CA ALA A 124 -3.08 1.17 9.79
C ALA A 124 -2.70 0.94 8.31
N GLU A 125 -2.13 -0.22 7.99
CA GLU A 125 -1.73 -0.57 6.62
C GLU A 125 -2.94 -0.70 5.69
N VAL A 126 -4.04 -1.31 6.19
CA VAL A 126 -5.30 -1.40 5.44
C VAL A 126 -5.87 0.00 5.17
N LEU A 127 -5.86 0.89 6.16
CA LEU A 127 -6.32 2.27 6.00
C LEU A 127 -5.46 3.04 4.99
N THR A 128 -4.13 2.89 5.04
CA THR A 128 -3.23 3.49 4.03
C THR A 128 -3.51 2.95 2.63
N ALA A 129 -3.76 1.65 2.49
CA ALA A 129 -4.10 1.07 1.20
C ALA A 129 -5.46 1.54 0.68
N LEU A 130 -6.46 1.71 1.55
CA LEU A 130 -7.75 2.31 1.19
C LEU A 130 -7.61 3.76 0.76
N ALA A 131 -6.72 4.54 1.39
CA ALA A 131 -6.44 5.91 0.95
C ALA A 131 -5.88 5.97 -0.48
N ALA A 132 -5.13 4.95 -0.90
CA ALA A 132 -4.67 4.82 -2.28
C ALA A 132 -5.77 4.32 -3.24
N ALA A 133 -6.68 3.46 -2.77
CA ALA A 133 -7.73 2.85 -3.58
C ALA A 133 -8.99 3.72 -3.72
N VAL A 134 -9.18 4.68 -2.83
CA VAL A 134 -10.24 5.68 -2.89
C VAL A 134 -9.59 6.99 -3.34
N PRO A 135 -9.42 7.22 -4.65
CA PRO A 135 -9.10 8.55 -5.12
C PRO A 135 -10.28 9.45 -4.74
N THR A 136 -10.11 10.23 -3.68
CA THR A 136 -10.75 11.55 -3.62
C THR A 136 -10.35 12.21 -4.94
N ALA A 137 -11.26 12.82 -5.70
CA ALA A 137 -10.88 13.59 -6.88
C ALA A 137 -9.64 14.44 -6.55
N ALA A 138 -8.46 14.01 -7.01
CA ALA A 138 -7.21 14.42 -6.40
C ALA A 138 -6.77 15.75 -7.03
N PRO A 139 -6.31 16.76 -6.26
CA PRO A 139 -5.28 17.64 -6.79
C PRO A 139 -4.10 16.76 -7.22
N ALA A 140 -3.61 17.00 -8.44
CA ALA A 140 -2.63 16.18 -9.13
C ALA A 140 -1.45 15.74 -8.23
N PRO A 141 -0.91 14.52 -8.41
CA PRO A 141 0.21 14.04 -7.62
C PRO A 141 1.41 14.99 -7.77
N ILE A 142 1.85 15.56 -6.65
CA ILE A 142 3.19 16.13 -6.54
C ILE A 142 4.19 14.98 -6.61
N SER A 143 4.65 14.67 -7.83
CA SER A 143 5.78 13.78 -8.06
C SER A 143 7.02 14.36 -7.37
N HIS A 144 7.51 13.66 -6.34
CA HIS A 144 8.84 13.88 -5.75
C HIS A 144 9.97 13.27 -6.59
N ASP A 145 9.68 12.95 -7.86
CA ASP A 145 10.68 12.52 -8.85
C ASP A 145 10.81 13.59 -9.95
N ALA A 146 10.92 14.86 -9.52
CA ALA A 146 11.45 15.88 -10.40
C ALA A 146 12.94 15.53 -10.61
N PRO A 147 13.44 15.38 -11.85
CA PRO A 147 14.87 15.31 -12.08
C PRO A 147 15.52 16.53 -11.41
N ALA A 148 16.67 16.31 -10.76
CA ALA A 148 17.45 17.38 -10.16
C ALA A 148 17.48 18.59 -11.12
N PRO A 149 17.24 19.82 -10.62
CA PRO A 149 17.24 21.00 -11.48
C PRO A 149 18.54 20.99 -12.29
N PRO A 150 18.50 21.28 -13.61
CA PRO A 150 19.72 21.42 -14.37
C PRO A 150 20.61 22.42 -13.63
N ALA A 151 21.90 22.09 -13.50
CA ALA A 151 22.89 22.95 -12.86
C ALA A 151 22.71 24.38 -13.39
N PRO A 152 22.83 25.42 -12.54
CA PRO A 152 22.68 26.79 -12.98
C PRO A 152 23.60 27.03 -14.16
N ASP A 153 22.98 27.40 -15.27
CA ASP A 153 23.63 27.88 -16.48
C ASP A 153 24.56 29.02 -16.03
N GLN A 154 25.87 28.77 -16.00
CA GLN A 154 26.87 29.83 -15.75
C GLN A 154 26.98 30.66 -17.02
N GLY A 155 25.87 31.30 -17.36
CA GLY A 155 25.75 32.29 -18.41
C GLY A 155 26.36 33.60 -17.90
N LEU A 156 27.53 33.90 -18.44
CA LEU A 156 27.86 35.22 -18.96
C LEU A 156 27.66 36.39 -17.98
N SER A 157 28.74 36.74 -17.30
CA SER A 157 28.98 38.12 -16.86
C SER A 157 28.89 39.07 -18.06
N HIS A 158 27.73 39.70 -18.25
CA HIS A 158 27.58 40.88 -19.08
C HIS A 158 27.51 42.08 -18.13
N ASP A 159 28.60 42.83 -18.10
CA ASP A 159 28.79 44.07 -17.34
C ASP A 159 28.04 45.22 -18.03
N PRO A 160 27.00 45.83 -17.42
CA PRO A 160 26.34 47.01 -17.94
C PRO A 160 26.73 48.22 -17.09
N SER A 161 27.92 48.77 -17.32
CA SER A 161 28.25 50.15 -16.93
C SER A 161 28.52 50.99 -18.17
N HIS A 162 27.47 51.18 -18.96
CA HIS A 162 27.37 52.32 -19.86
C HIS A 162 26.76 53.47 -19.08
N SER A 163 27.63 54.40 -18.63
CA SER A 163 27.24 55.62 -17.94
C SER A 163 26.52 56.57 -18.90
N PRO A 164 25.28 57.03 -18.63
CA PRO A 164 24.66 58.11 -19.37
C PRO A 164 25.10 59.47 -18.79
N SER A 165 25.80 60.20 -19.65
CA SER A 165 25.89 61.66 -19.71
C SER A 165 24.75 62.42 -19.01
N GLN A 166 25.01 62.91 -17.80
CA GLN A 166 24.37 64.12 -17.26
C GLN A 166 25.33 65.29 -17.48
N GLN A 167 25.19 65.97 -18.61
CA GLN A 167 25.74 67.32 -18.80
C GLN A 167 25.00 68.02 -19.95
N ALA A 168 24.00 68.82 -19.58
CA ALA A 168 23.41 69.94 -20.31
C ALA A 168 22.35 70.52 -19.36
N ASP A 169 22.59 71.69 -18.77
CA ASP A 169 22.16 73.00 -19.30
C ASP A 169 20.66 73.19 -19.07
N GLU A 170 20.21 74.09 -18.19
CA GLU A 170 19.95 75.53 -18.37
C GLU A 170 18.59 75.72 -17.63
N MET A 171 18.14 76.81 -17.03
CA MET A 171 18.51 78.22 -16.81
C MET A 171 17.49 78.75 -15.79
#